data_AF-A0A511MBD1-F1
#
_entry.id   AF-A0A511MBD1-F1
#
_cell.length_a   1.000
_cell.length_b   1.000
_cell.length_c   1.000
_cell.angle_alpha   90.00
_cell.angle_beta   90.00
_cell.angle_gamma   90.00
#
_symmetry.space_group_name_H-M   'P 1'
#
loop_
_entity.id
_entity.type
_entity.pdbx_description
1 polymer ?
#
loop_
_entity_poly.entity_id
_entity_poly.type
_entity_poly.pdbx_seq_one_letter_code
_entity_poly.pdbx_strand_id
1 'polypeptide(L)' 'MPQLNTFVHVQDEDGTAHEFGPNTEVPAWAIALITNPDVWEVPPVAEEPAFGFAADDKPEIAEATPKRTTRKPATKSGG' A
#
# COMPACT_ATOMS: atom_id res chain seq x y z
N MET A 1 22.82 -0.79 -6.96
CA MET A 1 21.98 -0.71 -5.75
C MET A 1 20.93 0.37 -6.01
N PRO A 2 19.67 0.18 -5.61
CA PRO A 2 18.64 1.19 -5.77
C PRO A 2 19.00 2.45 -4.99
N GLN A 3 18.70 3.61 -5.58
CA GLN A 3 19.01 4.91 -5.01
C GLN A 3 17.79 5.83 -5.12
N LEU A 4 17.48 6.53 -4.03
CA LEU A 4 16.42 7.53 -3.99
C LEU A 4 16.95 8.89 -4.45
N ASN A 5 16.09 9.68 -5.10
CA ASN A 5 16.38 11.08 -5.44
C ASN A 5 15.81 12.07 -4.40
N THR A 6 14.97 11.58 -3.49
CA THR A 6 14.25 12.38 -2.49
C THR A 6 14.17 11.65 -1.15
N PHE A 7 13.65 12.33 -0.13
CA PHE A 7 13.36 11.74 1.18
C PHE A 7 11.98 11.09 1.17
N VAL A 8 11.91 9.85 1.67
CA VAL A 8 10.67 9.08 1.80
C VAL A 8 10.54 8.54 3.22
N HIS A 9 9.30 8.45 3.70
CA HIS A 9 8.96 7.82 4.96
C HIS A 9 8.21 6.50 4.67
N VAL A 10 8.73 5.39 5.17
CA VAL A 10 8.15 4.06 5.01
C VAL A 10 7.84 3.50 6.39
N GLN A 11 6.64 2.96 6.56
CA GLN A 11 6.29 2.24 7.79
C GLN A 11 6.65 0.76 7.64
N ASP A 12 7.32 0.19 8.62
CA ASP A 12 7.56 -1.25 8.69
C ASP A 12 6.32 -2.01 9.21
N GLU A 13 6.44 -3.33 9.40
CA GLU A 13 5.36 -4.21 9.85
C GLU A 13 4.85 -3.93 11.27
N ASP A 14 5.71 -3.39 12.14
CA ASP A 14 5.37 -2.93 13.48
C ASP A 14 4.75 -1.52 13.48
N GLY A 15 4.69 -0.86 12.32
CA GLY A 15 4.17 0.49 12.15
C GLY A 15 5.14 1.60 12.56
N THR A 16 6.44 1.32 12.68
CA THR A 16 7.46 2.34 12.93
C THR A 16 7.81 3.05 11.63
N ALA A 17 7.83 4.39 11.66
CA ALA A 17 8.23 5.18 10.51
C ALA A 17 9.76 5.23 10.38
N HIS A 18 10.27 4.78 9.24
CA HIS A 18 11.66 4.87 8.84
C HIS A 18 11.83 5.89 7.72
N GLU A 19 12.78 6.81 7.87
CA GLU A 19 13.13 7.79 6.84
C GLU A 19 14.32 7.29 6.01
N PHE A 20 14.18 7.31 4.69
CA PHE A 20 15.26 7.04 3.73
C PHE A 20 15.48 8.26 2.84
N GLY A 21 16.73 8.64 2.64
CA GLY A 21 17.11 9.81 1.86
C GLY A 21 17.96 9.47 0.64
N PRO A 22 18.31 10.49 -0.15
CA PRO A 22 19.27 10.34 -1.24
C PRO A 22 20.63 9.89 -0.70
N ASN A 23 21.25 8.91 -1.35
CA ASN A 23 22.51 8.26 -0.93
C ASN A 23 22.41 7.35 0.32
N THR A 24 21.21 7.09 0.84
CA THR A 24 21.00 6.07 1.88
C THR A 24 20.74 4.72 1.23
N GLU A 25 21.29 3.66 1.81
CA GLU A 25 20.99 2.29 1.40
C GLU A 25 19.56 1.93 1.81
N VAL A 26 18.73 1.59 0.82
CA VAL A 26 17.34 1.21 1.04
C VAL A 26 17.24 -0.33 1.11
N PRO A 27 16.75 -0.91 2.22
CA PRO A 27 16.62 -2.35 2.36
C PRO A 27 15.50 -2.92 1.48
N ALA A 28 15.57 -4.22 1.18
CA ALA A 28 14.61 -4.92 0.31
C ALA A 28 13.14 -4.75 0.73
N TRP A 29 12.86 -4.76 2.03
CA TRP A 29 11.49 -4.58 2.55
C TRP A 29 10.94 -3.19 2.25
N ALA A 30 11.76 -2.14 2.31
CA ALA A 30 11.35 -0.78 2.01
C ALA A 30 11.18 -0.57 0.51
N ILE A 31 12.02 -1.20 -0.31
CA ILE A 31 11.89 -1.20 -1.78
C ILE A 31 10.53 -1.76 -2.22
N ALA A 32 10.07 -2.85 -1.59
CA ALA A 32 8.78 -3.45 -1.89
C ALA A 32 7.57 -2.55 -1.54
N LEU A 33 7.74 -1.62 -0.60
CA LEU A 33 6.70 -0.69 -0.15
C LEU A 33 6.71 0.64 -0.91
N ILE A 34 7.85 1.05 -1.46
CA ILE A 34 7.99 2.27 -2.25
C ILE A 34 7.55 2.00 -3.69
N THR A 35 6.27 2.22 -3.96
CA THR A 35 5.64 1.97 -5.27
C THR A 35 5.72 3.14 -6.25
N ASN A 36 6.09 4.34 -5.78
CA ASN A 36 6.19 5.52 -6.64
C ASN A 36 7.50 5.47 -7.46
N PRO A 37 7.47 5.33 -8.80
CA PRO A 37 8.67 5.28 -9.62
C PRO A 37 9.48 6.58 -9.61
N ASP A 38 8.82 7.73 -9.42
CA ASP A 38 9.46 9.05 -9.50
C ASP A 38 10.40 9.35 -8.33
N VAL A 39 10.37 8.57 -7.25
CA VAL A 39 11.26 8.77 -6.09
C VAL A 39 12.63 8.11 -6.28
N TRP A 40 12.79 7.27 -7.31
CA TRP A 40 14.03 6.55 -7.58
C TRP A 40 14.91 7.36 -8.53
N GLU A 41 16.17 7.56 -8.16
CA GLU A 41 17.24 8.02 -9.06
C GLU A 41 17.76 6.85 -9.90
N VAL A 42 18.00 5.71 -9.22
CA VAL A 42 18.33 4.43 -9.84
C VAL A 42 17.30 3.44 -9.33
N PRO A 43 16.36 2.99 -10.18
CA PRO A 43 15.34 2.05 -9.76
C PRO A 43 15.98 0.73 -9.32
N PRO A 44 15.38 0.02 -8.36
CA PRO A 44 15.76 -1.36 -8.08
C PRO A 44 15.62 -2.17 -9.37
N VAL A 45 16.61 -3.01 -9.66
CA VAL A 45 16.47 -4.03 -10.70
C VAL A 45 15.38 -4.96 -10.20
N ALA A 46 14.17 -4.79 -10.71
CA ALA A 46 13.09 -5.71 -10.44
C ALA A 46 13.54 -7.07 -11.01
N GLU A 47 13.98 -7.98 -10.14
CA GLU A 47 13.63 -9.37 -10.38
C GLU A 47 12.11 -9.35 -10.44
N GLU A 48 11.57 -9.45 -11.66
CA GLU A 48 10.14 -9.49 -11.88
C GLU A 48 9.58 -10.45 -10.84
N PRO A 49 8.79 -9.98 -9.86
CA PRO A 49 8.11 -10.94 -9.04
C PRO A 49 7.30 -11.75 -10.05
N ALA A 50 7.56 -13.05 -10.09
CA ALA A 50 6.70 -14.00 -10.75
C ALA A 50 5.35 -13.99 -10.01
N PHE A 51 4.64 -12.86 -10.03
CA PHE A 51 3.20 -12.82 -10.05
C PHE A 51 2.82 -13.44 -11.39
N GLY A 52 3.00 -14.76 -11.47
CA GLY A 52 2.06 -15.60 -12.14
C GLY A 52 0.71 -15.27 -11.53
N PHE A 53 0.02 -14.33 -12.15
CA PHE A 53 -1.39 -14.50 -12.36
C PHE A 53 -1.51 -15.88 -13.05
N ALA A 54 -1.55 -16.93 -12.24
CA ALA A 54 -2.19 -18.17 -12.61
C ALA A 54 -3.62 -17.75 -12.94
N ALA A 55 -3.82 -17.45 -14.21
CA ALA A 55 -5.09 -17.21 -14.82
C ALA A 55 -5.85 -18.54 -14.80
N ASP A 56 -6.30 -18.96 -13.62
CA ASP A 56 -7.32 -19.99 -13.42
C ASP A 56 -7.70 -20.04 -11.92
N ASP A 57 -8.24 -18.94 -11.39
CA ASP A 57 -9.32 -19.05 -10.41
C ASP A 57 -10.21 -17.81 -10.52
N LYS A 58 -11.34 -17.99 -11.18
CA LYS A 58 -12.47 -17.06 -11.18
C LYS A 58 -13.28 -17.34 -9.91
N PRO A 59 -13.18 -16.55 -8.82
CA PRO A 59 -14.27 -16.55 -7.86
C PRO A 59 -15.39 -15.73 -8.48
N GLU A 60 -16.34 -16.48 -9.04
CA GLU A 60 -17.68 -16.06 -9.37
C GLU A 60 -18.25 -15.15 -8.26
N ILE A 61 -18.58 -13.93 -8.67
CA ILE A 61 -19.48 -12.98 -8.00
C ILE A 61 -20.65 -13.73 -7.37
N ALA A 62 -20.61 -13.92 -6.05
CA ALA A 62 -21.80 -14.16 -5.25
C ALA A 62 -22.29 -12.80 -4.74
N GLU A 63 -23.34 -12.28 -5.35
CA GLU A 63 -24.17 -11.21 -4.82
C GLU A 63 -24.65 -11.58 -3.40
N ALA A 64 -23.94 -11.11 -2.36
CA ALA A 64 -24.45 -11.12 -1.00
C ALA A 64 -24.94 -9.70 -0.65
N THR A 65 -26.24 -9.49 -0.81
CA THR A 65 -26.93 -8.26 -0.36
C THR A 65 -27.29 -8.40 1.12
N PRO A 66 -26.71 -7.66 2.08
CA PRO A 66 -27.34 -7.55 3.39
C PRO A 66 -28.36 -6.41 3.42
N LYS A 67 -29.62 -6.80 3.56
CA LYS A 67 -30.81 -5.95 3.77
C LYS A 67 -30.65 -5.09 5.04
N ARG A 68 -30.81 -3.77 4.85
CA ARG A 68 -31.34 -2.71 5.74
C ARG A 68 -31.62 -3.09 7.22
N THR A 69 -30.98 -2.38 8.17
CA THR A 69 -31.62 -2.04 9.46
C THR A 69 -31.42 -0.57 9.78
N THR A 70 -32.54 0.13 9.91
CA THR A 70 -32.67 1.54 10.28
C THR A 70 -32.25 1.77 11.72
N ARG A 71 -31.25 2.63 11.95
CA ARG A 71 -31.07 3.32 13.24
C ARG A 71 -31.37 4.80 13.06
N LYS A 72 -32.44 5.23 13.75
CA LYS A 72 -32.96 6.59 13.87
C LYS A 72 -31.97 7.41 14.72
N PRO A 73 -31.28 8.46 14.23
CA PRO A 73 -30.64 9.40 15.13
C PRO A 73 -31.71 10.32 15.74
N ALA A 74 -31.71 10.37 17.06
CA ALA A 74 -32.62 11.16 17.88
C ALA A 74 -32.49 12.65 17.57
N THR A 75 -33.63 13.31 17.71
CA THR A 75 -33.88 14.72 17.46
C THR A 75 -33.00 15.63 18.32
N LYS A 76 -32.41 16.62 17.65
CA LYS A 76 -31.94 17.90 18.17
C LYS A 76 -32.95 18.48 19.17
N SER A 77 -32.54 18.65 20.43
CA SER A 77 -33.25 19.51 21.39
C SER A 77 -32.74 20.94 21.19
N GLY A 78 -33.65 21.85 20.86
CA GLY A 78 -33.44 23.29 20.94
C GLY A 78 -34.48 23.88 21.90
N GLY A 79 -34.24 25.12 22.34
CA GLY A 79 -35.19 25.94 23.09
C GLY A 79 -34.72 26.26 24.48
#